data_AF-A0AAE3G5Z2-F1
#
_entry.id   AF-A0AAE3G5Z2-F1
#
_cell.length_a   1.000
_cell.length_b   1.000
_cell.length_c   1.000
_cell.angle_alpha   90.00
_cell.angle_beta   90.00
_cell.angle_gamma   90.00
#
_symmetry.space_group_name_H-M   'P 1'
#
loop_
_entity.id
_entity.type
_entity.pdbx_description
1 polymer ?
#
loop_
_entity_poly.entity_id
_entity_poly.type
_entity_poly.pdbx_seq_one_letter_code
_entity_poly.pdbx_strand_id
1 'polypeptide(L)'
;MLTRFKSLAIAVLVVGIAGLTAAAVVSAMELNREREARQRAAEELLYLAEDVQNEAHLVLNMLEALPFGDCSFESIVELRRIQFRARRIRDIGVYDNGRAAVVAEGVETAEQAALVSQLGIRFAQGYYYAKPVDVDTFAALLSVGFLQPATASTNPV
;
A
#
# COMPACT_ATOMS: atom_id res chain seq x y z
N MET A 1 38.89 65.13 -18.60
CA MET A 1 38.74 63.78 -19.21
C MET A 1 38.83 62.65 -18.18
N LEU A 2 39.83 62.68 -17.28
CA LEU A 2 40.11 61.63 -16.28
C LEU A 2 39.01 61.43 -15.20
N THR A 3 38.32 62.48 -14.78
CA THR A 3 37.23 62.43 -13.77
C THR A 3 35.95 61.78 -14.28
N ARG A 4 35.63 61.95 -15.57
CA ARG A 4 34.50 61.27 -16.24
C ARG A 4 34.75 59.77 -16.42
N PHE A 5 36.00 59.38 -16.67
CA PHE A 5 36.38 57.96 -16.74
C PHE A 5 36.25 57.25 -15.39
N LYS A 6 36.69 57.89 -14.30
CA LYS A 6 36.57 57.33 -12.94
C LYS A 6 35.10 57.15 -12.50
N SER A 7 34.24 58.12 -12.81
CA SER A 7 32.81 58.04 -12.47
C SER A 7 32.06 56.97 -13.28
N LEU A 8 32.39 56.79 -14.56
CA LEU A 8 31.83 55.71 -15.37
C LEU A 8 32.26 54.32 -14.85
N ALA A 9 33.53 54.17 -14.48
CA ALA A 9 34.04 52.90 -13.93
C ALA A 9 33.35 52.51 -12.61
N ILE A 10 33.11 53.49 -11.71
CA ILE A 10 32.37 53.27 -10.46
C ILE A 10 30.92 52.88 -10.75
N ALA A 11 30.25 53.55 -11.68
CA ALA A 11 28.86 53.25 -12.03
C ALA A 11 28.69 51.81 -12.57
N VAL A 12 29.61 51.36 -13.45
CA VAL A 12 29.60 49.99 -13.98
C VAL A 12 29.81 48.95 -12.87
N LEU A 13 30.73 49.21 -11.94
CA LEU A 13 30.97 48.32 -10.81
C LEU A 13 29.73 48.19 -9.91
N VAL A 14 29.08 49.31 -9.59
CA VAL A 14 27.88 49.32 -8.74
C VAL A 14 26.74 48.56 -9.40
N VAL A 15 26.49 48.78 -10.70
CA VAL A 15 25.46 48.04 -11.45
C VAL A 15 25.77 46.55 -11.52
N GLY A 16 27.04 46.18 -11.76
CA GLY A 16 27.46 44.79 -11.77
C GLY A 16 27.25 44.08 -10.43
N ILE A 17 27.62 44.74 -9.32
CA ILE A 17 27.39 44.22 -7.96
C ILE A 17 25.89 44.08 -7.70
N ALA A 18 25.08 45.08 -8.03
CA ALA A 18 23.63 45.02 -7.85
C ALA A 18 22.96 43.89 -8.65
N GLY A 19 23.43 43.62 -9.86
CA GLY A 19 22.97 42.48 -10.66
C GLY A 19 23.34 41.12 -10.04
N LEU A 20 24.58 40.98 -9.56
CA LEU A 20 25.05 39.77 -8.89
C LEU A 20 24.30 39.50 -7.58
N THR A 21 24.06 40.52 -6.77
CA THR A 21 23.31 40.37 -5.52
C THR A 21 21.85 39.97 -5.79
N ALA A 22 21.21 40.59 -6.78
CA ALA A 22 19.85 40.21 -7.18
C ALA A 22 19.78 38.75 -7.65
N ALA A 23 20.71 38.31 -8.49
CA ALA A 23 20.77 36.92 -8.96
C ALA A 23 21.02 35.92 -7.82
N ALA A 24 21.88 36.25 -6.87
CA ALA A 24 22.14 35.43 -5.68
C ALA A 24 20.89 35.33 -4.79
N VAL A 25 20.15 36.42 -4.60
CA VAL A 25 18.90 36.43 -3.81
C VAL A 25 17.84 35.57 -4.47
N VAL A 26 17.63 35.68 -5.78
CA VAL A 26 16.66 34.84 -6.51
C VAL A 26 17.04 33.36 -6.40
N SER A 27 18.32 33.03 -6.64
CA SER A 27 18.82 31.65 -6.50
C SER A 27 18.62 31.10 -5.08
N ALA A 28 18.86 31.92 -4.05
CA ALA A 28 18.65 31.53 -2.66
C ALA A 28 17.16 31.32 -2.32
N MET A 29 16.26 32.14 -2.88
CA MET A 29 14.82 31.97 -2.74
C MET A 29 14.32 30.67 -3.40
N GLU A 30 14.80 30.35 -4.61
CA GLU A 30 14.48 29.09 -5.31
C GLU A 30 14.90 27.87 -4.48
N LEU A 31 16.15 27.88 -3.97
CA LEU A 31 16.66 26.81 -3.11
C LEU A 31 15.89 26.68 -1.80
N ASN A 32 15.47 27.79 -1.19
CA ASN A 32 14.65 27.75 0.02
C ASN A 32 13.26 27.18 -0.26
N ARG A 33 12.62 27.55 -1.38
CA ARG A 33 11.35 26.95 -1.80
C ARG A 33 11.47 25.46 -2.02
N GLU A 34 12.52 25.01 -2.70
CA GLU A 34 12.79 23.59 -2.87
C GLU A 34 13.01 22.88 -1.52
N ARG A 35 13.76 23.48 -0.61
CA ARG A 35 14.01 22.93 0.73
C ARG A 35 12.72 22.81 1.54
N GLU A 36 11.89 23.85 1.54
CA GLU A 36 10.58 23.83 2.21
C GLU A 36 9.64 22.79 1.61
N ALA A 37 9.66 22.62 0.28
CA ALA A 37 8.86 21.59 -0.39
C ALA A 37 9.36 20.19 -0.04
N ARG A 38 10.69 19.97 -0.05
CA ARG A 38 11.31 18.69 0.35
C ARG A 38 11.08 18.38 1.83
N GLN A 39 11.13 19.38 2.70
CA GLN A 39 10.86 19.22 4.13
C GLN A 39 9.41 18.80 4.37
N ARG A 40 8.44 19.47 3.73
CA ARG A 40 7.03 19.09 3.84
C ARG A 40 6.77 17.67 3.34
N ALA A 41 7.33 17.31 2.19
CA ALA A 41 7.22 15.95 1.66
C ALA A 41 7.86 14.91 2.61
N ALA A 42 9.01 15.24 3.21
CA ALA A 42 9.65 14.35 4.18
C ALA A 42 8.82 14.19 5.46
N GLU A 43 8.23 15.27 5.98
CA GLU A 43 7.37 15.24 7.16
C GLU A 43 6.10 14.40 6.92
N GLU A 44 5.47 14.56 5.75
CA GLU A 44 4.32 13.74 5.34
C GLU A 44 4.66 12.26 5.24
N LEU A 45 5.82 11.92 4.66
CA LEU A 45 6.30 10.54 4.57
C LEU A 45 6.58 9.94 5.96
N LEU A 46 7.19 10.72 6.86
CA LEU A 46 7.46 10.29 8.24
C LEU A 46 6.16 10.05 9.00
N TYR A 47 5.19 10.95 8.88
CA TYR A 47 3.87 10.79 9.48
C TYR A 47 3.17 9.51 9.00
N LEU A 48 3.20 9.26 7.68
CA LEU A 48 2.63 8.04 7.12
C LEU A 48 3.34 6.78 7.65
N ALA A 49 4.68 6.80 7.72
CA ALA A 49 5.45 5.67 8.22
C ALA A 49 5.13 5.37 9.69
N GLU A 50 5.04 6.39 10.52
CA GLU A 50 4.67 6.26 11.93
C GLU A 50 3.24 5.71 12.09
N ASP A 51 2.27 6.21 11.34
CA ASP A 51 0.87 5.76 11.42
C ASP A 51 0.70 4.31 10.93
N VAL A 52 1.43 3.91 9.88
CA VAL A 52 1.49 2.50 9.42
C VAL A 52 2.07 1.60 10.52
N GLN A 53 3.19 2.02 11.12
CA GLN A 53 3.87 1.23 12.14
C GLN A 53 3.06 1.12 13.43
N ASN A 54 2.44 2.20 13.87
CA ASN A 54 1.58 2.22 15.05
C ASN A 54 0.36 1.30 14.86
N GLU A 55 -0.28 1.31 13.69
CA GLU A 55 -1.36 0.37 13.40
C GLU A 55 -0.89 -1.08 13.42
N ALA A 56 0.26 -1.37 12.81
CA ALA A 56 0.81 -2.72 12.81
C ALA A 56 1.08 -3.23 14.23
N HIS A 57 1.68 -2.41 15.10
CA HIS A 57 1.89 -2.77 16.50
C HIS A 57 0.58 -2.99 17.26
N LEU A 58 -0.43 -2.15 17.05
CA LEU A 58 -1.73 -2.33 17.67
C LEU A 58 -2.39 -3.64 17.25
N VAL A 59 -2.35 -3.97 15.96
CA VAL A 59 -2.89 -5.22 15.43
C VAL A 59 -2.13 -6.43 15.98
N LEU A 60 -0.80 -6.39 16.02
CA LEU A 60 0.01 -7.47 16.59
C LEU A 60 -0.31 -7.70 18.08
N ASN A 61 -0.46 -6.63 18.87
CA ASN A 61 -0.83 -6.75 20.27
C ASN A 61 -2.24 -7.33 20.45
N MET A 62 -3.19 -7.00 19.56
CA MET A 62 -4.51 -7.63 19.56
C MET A 62 -4.41 -9.13 19.26
N LEU A 63 -3.58 -9.51 18.29
CA LEU A 63 -3.37 -10.91 17.91
C LEU A 63 -2.72 -11.72 19.04
N GLU A 64 -1.76 -11.14 19.75
CA GLU A 64 -1.09 -11.79 20.89
C GLU A 64 -2.04 -12.07 22.05
N ALA A 65 -3.07 -11.22 22.24
CA ALA A 65 -4.05 -11.38 23.30
C ALA A 65 -5.05 -12.52 23.04
N LEU A 66 -5.02 -13.16 21.87
CA LEU A 66 -6.02 -14.12 21.45
C LEU A 66 -5.53 -15.56 21.57
N PRO A 67 -6.41 -16.48 21.99
CA PRO A 67 -6.07 -17.90 22.11
C PRO A 67 -6.13 -18.59 20.74
N PHE A 68 -5.39 -18.09 19.74
CA PHE A 68 -5.36 -18.72 18.42
C PHE A 68 -4.09 -19.56 18.25
N GLY A 69 -4.28 -20.87 18.11
CA GLY A 69 -3.21 -21.82 17.75
C GLY A 69 -3.67 -22.88 16.76
N ASP A 70 -4.91 -22.77 16.27
CA ASP A 70 -5.49 -23.73 15.35
C ASP A 70 -6.05 -23.06 14.10
N CYS A 71 -6.23 -23.86 13.05
CA CYS A 71 -6.96 -23.44 11.87
C CYS A 71 -8.46 -23.71 12.03
N SER A 72 -9.09 -23.34 13.16
CA SER A 72 -10.55 -23.50 13.31
C SER A 72 -11.34 -22.38 12.61
N PHE A 73 -12.64 -22.60 12.39
CA PHE A 73 -13.52 -21.56 11.82
C PHE A 73 -13.66 -20.35 12.74
N GLU A 74 -13.71 -20.57 14.06
CA GLU A 74 -13.82 -19.51 15.07
C GLU A 74 -12.58 -18.61 15.06
N SER A 75 -11.38 -19.20 15.01
CA SER A 75 -10.12 -18.46 14.85
C SER A 75 -10.13 -17.58 13.60
N ILE A 76 -10.58 -18.09 12.44
CA ILE A 76 -10.64 -17.32 11.19
C ILE A 76 -11.61 -16.14 11.29
N VAL A 77 -12.76 -16.31 11.94
CA VAL A 77 -13.75 -15.24 12.14
C VAL A 77 -13.16 -14.10 12.97
N GLU A 78 -12.40 -14.40 14.01
CA GLU A 78 -11.76 -13.38 14.82
C GLU A 78 -10.61 -12.68 14.09
N LEU A 79 -9.76 -13.41 13.35
CA LEU A 79 -8.74 -12.78 12.49
C LEU A 79 -9.38 -11.80 11.50
N ARG A 80 -10.54 -12.16 10.94
CA ARG A 80 -11.31 -11.27 10.04
C ARG A 80 -11.90 -10.06 10.75
N ARG A 81 -12.35 -10.19 12.01
CA ARG A 81 -12.81 -9.05 12.81
C ARG A 81 -11.70 -8.03 13.06
N ILE A 82 -10.46 -8.50 13.21
CA ILE A 82 -9.29 -7.63 13.39
C ILE A 82 -8.87 -7.02 12.06
N GLN A 83 -8.80 -7.84 11.00
CA GLN A 83 -8.53 -7.38 9.63
C GLN A 83 -9.51 -6.29 9.20
N PHE A 84 -10.81 -6.46 9.44
CA PHE A 84 -11.84 -5.48 9.06
C PHE A 84 -11.72 -4.15 9.83
N ARG A 85 -11.11 -4.16 11.02
CA ARG A 85 -10.84 -2.94 11.81
C ARG A 85 -9.54 -2.27 11.43
N ALA A 86 -8.61 -3.00 10.85
CA ALA A 86 -7.37 -2.45 10.34
C ALA A 86 -7.65 -1.65 9.05
N ARG A 87 -7.07 -0.45 8.97
CA ARG A 87 -7.19 0.42 7.78
C ARG A 87 -6.21 0.02 6.69
N ARG A 88 -5.05 -0.52 7.05
CA ARG A 88 -3.92 -0.76 6.13
C ARG A 88 -3.45 -2.21 6.07
N ILE A 89 -3.94 -3.07 6.94
CA ILE A 89 -3.64 -4.50 6.87
C ILE A 89 -4.52 -5.14 5.81
N ARG A 90 -3.87 -5.70 4.78
CA ARG A 90 -4.55 -6.38 3.69
C ARG A 90 -5.17 -7.70 4.13
N ASP A 91 -4.41 -8.53 4.85
CA ASP A 91 -4.84 -9.84 5.29
C ASP A 91 -4.14 -10.26 6.59
N ILE A 92 -4.77 -11.15 7.34
CA ILE A 92 -4.26 -11.72 8.59
C ILE A 92 -4.51 -13.22 8.56
N GLY A 93 -3.49 -14.01 8.92
CA GLY A 93 -3.62 -15.45 9.05
C GLY A 93 -2.66 -16.07 10.04
N VAL A 94 -2.99 -17.31 10.40
CA VAL A 94 -2.14 -18.17 11.23
C VAL A 94 -1.56 -19.28 10.35
N TYR A 95 -0.29 -19.60 10.55
CA TYR A 95 0.35 -20.75 9.92
C TYR A 95 0.78 -21.74 11.01
N ASP A 96 0.24 -22.96 10.96
CA ASP A 96 0.55 -24.04 11.90
C ASP A 96 0.76 -25.36 11.14
N ASN A 97 1.89 -26.04 11.39
CA ASN A 97 2.19 -27.38 10.88
C ASN A 97 1.91 -27.59 9.38
N GLY A 98 2.30 -26.64 8.52
CA GLY A 98 2.07 -26.75 7.08
C GLY A 98 0.67 -26.35 6.60
N ARG A 99 -0.16 -25.78 7.48
CA ARG A 99 -1.51 -25.32 7.15
C ARG A 99 -1.64 -23.84 7.47
N ALA A 100 -2.24 -23.09 6.56
CA ALA A 100 -2.53 -21.68 6.76
C ALA A 100 -4.05 -21.47 6.96
N ALA A 101 -4.41 -20.82 8.06
CA ALA A 101 -5.73 -20.27 8.32
C ALA A 101 -5.85 -18.88 7.69
N VAL A 102 -5.89 -18.84 6.37
CA VAL A 102 -6.05 -17.63 5.54
C VAL A 102 -7.12 -17.87 4.47
N VAL A 103 -7.57 -16.79 3.84
CA VAL A 103 -8.31 -16.86 2.58
C VAL A 103 -7.40 -16.31 1.48
N ALA A 104 -7.07 -17.13 0.48
CA ALA A 104 -6.31 -16.65 -0.67
C ALA A 104 -7.21 -15.83 -1.61
N GLU A 105 -6.99 -14.52 -1.68
CA GLU A 105 -7.72 -13.64 -2.60
C GLU A 105 -7.00 -13.44 -3.94
N GLY A 106 -7.76 -13.16 -5.00
CA GLY A 106 -7.22 -12.90 -6.33
C GLY A 106 -6.78 -14.14 -7.10
N VAL A 107 -7.37 -15.31 -6.83
CA VAL A 107 -7.10 -16.53 -7.61
C VAL A 107 -7.82 -16.46 -8.96
N GLU A 108 -7.06 -16.29 -10.03
CA GLU A 108 -7.55 -16.10 -11.40
C GLU A 108 -7.24 -17.29 -12.31
N THR A 109 -6.27 -18.14 -11.96
CA THR A 109 -5.86 -19.30 -12.76
C THR A 109 -5.86 -20.63 -12.00
N ALA A 110 -5.85 -21.73 -12.74
CA ALA A 110 -5.80 -23.08 -12.19
C ALA A 110 -4.46 -23.36 -11.47
N GLU A 111 -3.35 -22.82 -11.98
CA GLU A 111 -2.02 -22.95 -11.38
C GLU A 111 -1.96 -22.25 -10.02
N GLN A 112 -2.57 -21.07 -9.91
CA GLN A 112 -2.69 -20.35 -8.64
C GLN A 112 -3.55 -21.13 -7.64
N ALA A 113 -4.69 -21.69 -8.09
CA ALA A 113 -5.53 -22.53 -7.23
C ALA A 113 -4.80 -23.78 -6.75
N ALA A 114 -4.00 -24.41 -7.61
CA ALA A 114 -3.17 -25.56 -7.24
C ALA A 114 -2.10 -25.18 -6.20
N LEU A 115 -1.42 -24.04 -6.37
CA LEU A 115 -0.45 -23.54 -5.40
C LEU A 115 -1.11 -23.26 -4.03
N VAL A 116 -2.25 -22.57 -4.02
CA VAL A 116 -3.03 -22.29 -2.81
C VAL A 116 -3.38 -23.59 -2.07
N SER A 117 -3.83 -24.60 -2.81
CA SER A 117 -4.13 -25.92 -2.23
C SER A 117 -2.88 -26.62 -1.68
N GLN A 118 -1.75 -26.56 -2.37
CA GLN A 118 -0.48 -27.15 -1.92
C GLN A 118 0.05 -26.50 -0.63
N LEU A 119 -0.20 -25.21 -0.43
CA LEU A 119 0.13 -24.47 0.79
C LEU A 119 -0.82 -24.78 1.97
N GLY A 120 -1.77 -25.70 1.79
CA GLY A 120 -2.74 -26.09 2.83
C GLY A 120 -3.78 -25.01 3.12
N ILE A 121 -3.94 -24.02 2.23
CA ILE A 121 -4.95 -22.97 2.35
C ILE A 121 -6.31 -23.56 1.93
N ARG A 122 -7.32 -23.45 2.80
CA ARG A 122 -8.62 -24.09 2.60
C ARG A 122 -9.65 -23.22 1.88
N PHE A 123 -9.48 -21.91 1.91
CA PHE A 123 -10.44 -20.96 1.37
C PHE A 123 -9.75 -20.06 0.36
N ALA A 124 -10.41 -19.83 -0.77
CA ALA A 124 -9.90 -18.97 -1.82
C ALA A 124 -11.04 -18.21 -2.51
N GLN A 125 -10.74 -17.01 -2.97
CA GLN A 125 -11.63 -16.18 -3.76
C GLN A 125 -10.88 -15.64 -4.98
N GLY A 126 -11.57 -15.58 -6.11
CA GLY A 126 -11.08 -14.92 -7.31
C GLY A 126 -11.85 -15.35 -8.54
N TYR A 127 -11.55 -14.73 -9.68
CA TYR A 127 -12.32 -14.92 -10.91
C TYR A 127 -12.23 -16.33 -11.47
N TYR A 128 -11.25 -17.13 -11.04
CA TYR A 128 -11.18 -18.55 -11.34
C TYR A 128 -12.39 -19.33 -10.79
N TYR A 129 -12.90 -18.92 -9.62
CA TYR A 129 -14.06 -19.53 -8.98
C TYR A 129 -15.36 -18.82 -9.39
N ALA A 130 -15.42 -17.50 -9.21
CA ALA A 130 -16.55 -16.68 -9.59
C ALA A 130 -16.17 -15.21 -9.70
N LYS A 131 -16.79 -14.51 -10.66
CA LYS A 131 -16.81 -13.04 -10.70
C LYS A 131 -17.78 -12.50 -9.62
N PRO A 132 -17.71 -11.22 -9.26
CA PRO A 132 -18.77 -10.57 -8.50
C PRO A 132 -20.11 -10.76 -9.20
N VAL A 133 -21.10 -11.21 -8.45
CA VAL A 133 -22.45 -11.48 -8.95
C VAL A 133 -23.47 -10.56 -8.27
N ASP A 134 -24.66 -10.44 -8.85
CA ASP A 134 -25.78 -9.75 -8.23
C ASP A 134 -26.31 -10.50 -6.98
N VAL A 135 -27.17 -9.83 -6.23
CA VAL A 135 -27.70 -10.35 -4.95
C VAL A 135 -28.52 -11.64 -5.12
N ASP A 136 -29.27 -11.78 -6.20
CA ASP A 136 -30.13 -12.94 -6.43
C ASP A 136 -29.28 -14.16 -6.78
N THR A 137 -28.28 -13.96 -7.65
CA THR A 137 -27.28 -14.99 -7.96
C THR A 137 -26.48 -15.38 -6.72
N PHE A 138 -26.06 -14.41 -5.88
CA PHE A 138 -25.38 -14.70 -4.62
C PHE A 138 -26.26 -15.54 -3.68
N ALA A 139 -27.53 -15.19 -3.51
CA ALA A 139 -28.47 -15.95 -2.68
C ALA A 139 -28.65 -17.38 -3.19
N ALA A 140 -28.69 -17.59 -4.50
CA ALA A 140 -28.71 -18.92 -5.09
C ALA A 140 -27.43 -19.71 -4.79
N LEU A 141 -26.26 -19.07 -4.87
CA LEU A 141 -24.96 -19.71 -4.56
C LEU A 141 -24.86 -20.20 -3.11
N LEU A 142 -25.48 -19.50 -2.15
CA LEU A 142 -25.51 -19.93 -0.75
C LEU A 142 -26.14 -21.32 -0.56
N SER A 143 -27.05 -21.73 -1.44
CA SER A 143 -27.67 -23.05 -1.39
C SER A 143 -26.78 -24.19 -1.91
N VAL A 144 -25.74 -23.86 -2.69
CA VAL A 144 -24.84 -24.82 -3.35
C VAL A 144 -23.59 -25.10 -2.50
N GLY A 145 -23.24 -24.20 -1.58
CA GLY A 145 -22.08 -24.33 -0.70
C GLY A 145 -20.77 -23.87 -1.37
N PHE A 146 -19.70 -24.66 -1.26
CA PHE A 146 -18.40 -24.29 -1.85
C PHE A 146 -18.40 -24.47 -3.37
N LEU A 147 -18.07 -23.39 -4.08
CA LEU A 147 -17.90 -23.40 -5.52
C LEU A 147 -16.68 -24.23 -5.93
N GLN A 148 -16.89 -25.17 -6.84
CA GLN A 148 -15.80 -25.73 -7.63
C GLN A 148 -15.51 -24.79 -8.81
N PRO A 149 -14.25 -24.66 -9.26
CA PRO A 149 -13.95 -23.89 -10.45
C PRO A 149 -14.76 -24.46 -11.62
N ALA A 150 -15.38 -23.57 -12.41
CA ALA A 150 -16.11 -23.99 -13.59
C ALA A 150 -15.15 -24.82 -14.43
N THR A 151 -15.45 -26.12 -14.60
CA THR A 151 -14.62 -27.03 -15.39
C THR A 151 -14.28 -26.35 -16.69
N ALA A 152 -12.98 -26.14 -16.95
CA ALA A 152 -12.50 -25.66 -18.23
C ALA A 152 -13.24 -26.47 -19.29
N SER A 153 -14.06 -25.79 -20.10
CA SER A 153 -14.70 -26.39 -21.26
C SER A 153 -13.59 -27.02 -22.09
N THR A 154 -13.45 -28.34 -22.01
CA THR A 154 -12.64 -29.12 -22.93
C THR A 154 -13.38 -29.09 -24.26
N ASN A 155 -13.26 -27.99 -24.99
CA ASN A 155 -13.39 -28.05 -26.43
C ASN A 155 -12.06 -28.59 -26.95
N PRO A 156 -12.00 -29.82 -27.48
CA PRO A 156 -10.83 -30.27 -28.19
C PRO A 156 -10.69 -29.41 -29.45
N VAL A 157 -9.50 -28.82 -29.64
CA VAL A 157 -9.04 -28.43 -30.97
C VAL A 157 -8.65 -29.70 -31.71
#